data_AF-A0A524ENE8-F1
#
_entry.id   AF-A0A524ENE8-F1
#
_cell.length_a   1.000
_cell.length_b   1.000
_cell.length_c   1.000
_cell.angle_alpha   90.00
_cell.angle_beta   90.00
_cell.angle_gamma   90.00
#
_symmetry.space_group_name_H-M   'P 1'
#
loop_
_entity.id
_entity.type
_entity.pdbx_description
1 polymer ?
#
loop_
_entity_poly.entity_id
_entity_poly.type
_entity_poly.pdbx_seq_one_letter_code
_entity_poly.pdbx_strand_id
1 'polypeptide(L)' 'MRDSKRLGLLAYRFVDTECEILTLNTILKRQRVGSNLMSYSEDKVLRKGCKALSVITTNDNLEALAFYQQLRL' A
#
# COMPACT_ATOMS: atom_id res chain seq x y z
N MET A 1 -12.43 -18.32 -20.41
CA MET A 1 -12.62 -17.47 -19.22
C MET A 1 -11.32 -16.72 -18.99
N ARG A 2 -11.33 -15.38 -18.87
CA ARG A 2 -10.09 -14.63 -18.59
C ARG A 2 -9.67 -14.97 -17.16
N ASP A 3 -8.60 -15.74 -17.03
CA ASP A 3 -7.92 -15.97 -15.76
C ASP A 3 -7.21 -14.67 -15.37
N SER A 4 -7.96 -13.73 -14.79
CA SER A 4 -7.41 -12.48 -14.29
C SER A 4 -6.61 -12.79 -13.03
N LYS A 5 -5.33 -13.15 -13.21
CA LYS A 5 -4.41 -13.42 -12.11
C LYS A 5 -4.27 -12.15 -11.25
N ARG A 6 -4.70 -12.21 -9.99
CA ARG A 6 -4.46 -11.14 -9.01
C ARG A 6 -2.96 -11.01 -8.78
N LEU A 7 -2.39 -9.82 -9.02
CA LEU A 7 -0.94 -9.59 -8.90
C LEU A 7 -0.53 -8.99 -7.55
N GLY A 8 -1.49 -8.49 -6.78
CA GLY A 8 -1.26 -7.97 -5.44
C GLY A 8 -2.56 -7.59 -4.72
N LEU A 9 -2.43 -7.24 -3.45
CA LEU A 9 -3.48 -6.86 -2.53
C LEU A 9 -2.97 -5.74 -1.63
N LEU A 10 -3.76 -4.68 -1.46
CA LEU A 10 -3.56 -3.67 -0.44
C LEU A 10 -4.85 -3.58 0.39
N ALA A 11 -4.72 -3.85 1.68
CA ALA A 11 -5.80 -3.72 2.65
C ALA A 11 -5.51 -2.55 3.59
N TYR A 12 -6.53 -1.73 3.84
CA TYR A 12 -6.42 -0.53 4.66
C TYR A 12 -7.70 -0.30 5.46
N ARG A 13 -7.60 0.53 6.50
CA ARG A 13 -8.74 1.04 7.26
C ARG A 13 -8.64 2.55 7.42
N PHE A 14 -9.78 3.20 7.58
CA PHE A 14 -9.83 4.61 7.96
C PHE A 14 -9.98 4.72 9.47
N VAL A 15 -9.15 5.56 10.10
CA VAL A 15 -9.22 5.90 11.52
C VAL A 15 -9.10 7.42 11.62
N ASP A 16 -10.15 8.07 12.10
CA ASP A 16 -10.27 9.53 12.15
C ASP A 16 -9.92 10.21 10.80
N THR A 17 -8.82 10.95 10.75
CA THR A 17 -8.32 11.63 9.54
C THR A 17 -7.19 10.90 8.84
N GLU A 18 -6.94 9.65 9.19
CA GLU A 18 -5.85 8.82 8.66
C GLU A 18 -6.36 7.57 7.96
N CYS A 19 -5.55 7.08 7.03
CA CYS A 19 -5.75 5.79 6.40
C CYS A 19 -4.56 4.89 6.74
N GLU A 20 -4.82 3.86 7.51
CA GLU A 20 -3.80 2.91 7.96
C GLU A 20 -3.77 1.71 7.02
N ILE A 21 -2.59 1.42 6.48
CA ILE A 21 -2.32 0.24 5.68
C ILE A 21 -2.10 -0.93 6.63
N LEU A 22 -2.98 -1.94 6.51
CA LEU A 22 -2.92 -3.16 7.30
C LEU A 22 -2.04 -4.21 6.64
N THR A 23 -2.08 -4.30 5.31
CA THR A 23 -1.30 -5.29 4.55
C THR A 23 -1.09 -4.81 3.12
N LEU A 24 0.14 -4.94 2.64
CA LEU A 24 0.49 -4.84 1.22
C LEU A 24 1.22 -6.12 0.82
N ASN A 25 0.65 -6.88 -0.11
CA ASN A 25 1.26 -8.11 -0.63
C ASN A 25 1.24 -8.11 -2.16
N THR A 26 2.35 -8.54 -2.78
CA THR A 26 2.48 -8.63 -4.23
C THR A 26 3.12 -9.95 -4.62
N ILE A 27 2.62 -10.58 -5.68
CA ILE A 27 3.11 -11.90 -6.13
C ILE A 27 4.39 -11.76 -6.95
N LEU A 28 4.57 -10.60 -7.62
CA LEU A 28 5.69 -10.37 -8.53
C LEU A 28 6.56 -9.23 -8.02
N LYS A 29 7.78 -9.57 -7.57
CA LYS A 29 8.80 -8.56 -7.25
C LYS A 29 9.20 -7.81 -8.53
N ARG A 30 9.58 -6.53 -8.39
CA ARG A 30 10.13 -5.66 -9.45
C ARG A 30 9.17 -5.26 -10.60
N GLN A 31 7.85 -5.45 -10.45
CA GLN A 31 6.87 -4.99 -11.45
C GLN A 31 6.08 -3.75 -11.03
N ARG A 32 6.57 -2.98 -10.04
CA ARG A 32 5.93 -1.76 -9.50
C ARG A 32 4.48 -1.96 -9.03
N VAL A 33 4.01 -3.20 -8.86
CA VAL A 33 2.64 -3.51 -8.41
C VAL A 33 2.36 -2.88 -7.05
N GLY A 34 3.30 -2.99 -6.11
CA GLY A 34 3.17 -2.38 -4.78
C GLY A 34 3.08 -0.87 -4.84
N SER A 35 3.96 -0.22 -5.62
CA SER A 35 3.93 1.23 -5.81
C SER A 35 2.63 1.70 -6.46
N ASN A 36 2.13 0.99 -7.47
CA ASN A 36 0.86 1.34 -8.12
C ASN A 36 -0.34 1.19 -7.17
N LEU A 37 -0.35 0.15 -6.34
CA LEU A 37 -1.38 -0.01 -5.30
C LEU A 37 -1.32 1.14 -4.28
N MET A 38 -0.11 1.56 -3.90
CA MET A 38 0.08 2.69 -3.00
C MET A 38 -0.40 4.01 -3.60
N SER A 39 -0.02 4.35 -4.84
CA SER A 39 -0.49 5.57 -5.52
C SER A 39 -2.02 5.59 -5.66
N TYR A 40 -2.64 4.44 -5.96
CA TYR A 40 -4.09 4.34 -5.98
C TYR A 40 -4.73 4.57 -4.60
N SER A 41 -4.07 4.10 -3.52
CA SER A 41 -4.56 4.32 -2.16
C SER A 41 -4.45 5.79 -1.75
N GLU A 42 -3.40 6.50 -2.16
CA GLU A 42 -3.24 7.93 -1.90
C GLU A 42 -4.37 8.75 -2.53
N ASP A 43 -4.70 8.50 -3.79
CA ASP A 43 -5.85 9.12 -4.46
C ASP A 43 -7.16 8.89 -3.69
N LYS A 44 -7.33 7.70 -3.11
CA LYS A 44 -8.51 7.37 -2.29
C LYS A 44 -8.52 8.14 -0.98
N VAL A 45 -7.38 8.26 -0.31
CA VAL A 45 -7.20 9.01 0.93
C VAL A 45 -7.51 10.48 0.73
N LEU A 46 -6.96 11.10 -0.33
CA LEU A 46 -7.21 12.49 -0.68
C LEU A 46 -8.71 12.75 -0.94
N ARG A 47 -9.36 11.88 -1.72
CA ARG A 47 -10.80 12.00 -2.02
C ARG A 47 -11.69 11.83 -0.78
N LYS A 48 -11.22 11.11 0.24
CA LYS A 48 -11.91 10.91 1.52
C LYS A 48 -11.69 12.05 2.51
N GLY A 49 -10.83 13.02 2.19
CA GLY A 49 -10.45 14.12 3.11
C GLY A 49 -9.49 13.69 4.22
N CYS A 50 -8.91 12.49 4.09
CA CYS A 50 -7.86 12.04 5.00
C CYS A 50 -6.56 12.78 4.70
N LYS A 51 -5.77 13.04 5.74
CA LYS A 51 -4.56 13.88 5.68
C LYS A 51 -3.27 13.08 5.63
N ALA A 52 -3.33 11.79 5.94
CA ALA A 52 -2.16 10.93 6.03
C ALA A 52 -2.47 9.48 5.66
N LEU A 53 -1.45 8.83 5.12
CA LEU A 53 -1.31 7.37 5.04
C LEU A 53 -0.33 6.93 6.13
N SER A 54 -0.70 5.93 6.91
CA SER A 54 0.16 5.34 7.94
C SER A 54 0.31 3.84 7.72
N VAL A 55 1.41 3.27 8.21
CA VAL A 55 1.66 1.83 8.21
C VAL A 55 2.34 1.43 9.50
N ILE A 56 1.91 0.31 10.07
CA ILE A 56 2.58 -0.31 11.22
C ILE A 56 3.19 -1.61 10.73
N THR A 57 4.49 -1.77 10.96
CA THR A 57 5.23 -2.99 10.64
C THR A 57 6.16 -3.34 11.79
N THR A 58 6.53 -4.61 11.89
CA THR A 58 7.56 -5.04 12.84
C THR A 58 8.94 -4.52 12.39
N ASN A 59 9.80 -4.17 13.36
CA ASN A 59 11.11 -3.56 13.10
C ASN A 59 12.05 -4.45 12.27
N ASP A 60 11.84 -5.77 12.30
CA ASP A 60 12.58 -6.79 11.56
C ASP A 60 12.08 -6.99 10.12
N ASN A 61 10.99 -6.34 9.71
CA ASN A 61 10.51 -6.39 8.33
C ASN A 61 11.31 -5.44 7.42
N LEU A 62 12.58 -5.79 7.20
CA LEU A 62 13.53 -5.01 6.41
C LEU A 62 13.05 -4.81 4.96
N GLU A 63 12.32 -5.78 4.39
CA GLU A 63 11.76 -5.66 3.03
C GLU A 63 10.70 -4.55 2.97
N ALA A 64 9.77 -4.51 3.94
CA ALA A 64 8.78 -3.44 4.03
C ALA A 64 9.44 -2.08 4.30
N LEU A 65 10.41 -2.02 5.24
CA LEU A 65 11.12 -0.79 5.55
C LEU A 65 11.82 -0.22 4.32
N ALA A 66 12.58 -1.04 3.59
CA ALA A 66 13.26 -0.62 2.37
C ALA A 66 12.26 -0.18 1.29
N PHE A 67 11.14 -0.90 1.13
CA PHE A 67 10.08 -0.54 0.18
C PHE A 67 9.48 0.83 0.49
N TYR A 68 9.04 1.06 1.74
CA TYR A 68 8.39 2.31 2.12
C TYR A 68 9.36 3.50 2.12
N GLN A 69 10.63 3.31 2.47
CA GLN A 69 11.64 4.37 2.39
C GLN A 69 12.00 4.77 0.95
N GLN A 70 11.88 3.84 -0.01
CA GLN A 70 12.10 4.11 -1.43
C GLN A 70 10.87 4.67 -2.13
N LEU A 71 9.70 4.55 -1.51
CA LEU A 71 8.43 4.99 -2.09
C LEU A 71 8.39 6.52 -2.13
N ARG A 72 8.41 7.06 -3.35
CA ARG A 72 8.09 8.47 -3.62
C ARG A 72 6.69 8.52 -4.19
N LEU A 73 5.73 8.85 -3.34
CA LEU A 73 4.36 9.18 -3.72
C LEU A 73 4.32 10.63 -4.22
#